data_AF-A0A2E2D0J0-F1
#
_entry.id   AF-A0A2E2D0J0-F1
#
_cell.length_a   1.000
_cell.length_b   1.000
_cell.length_c   1.000
_cell.angle_alpha   90.00
_cell.angle_beta   90.00
_cell.angle_gamma   90.00
#
_symmetry.space_group_name_H-M   'P 1'
#
loop_
_entity.id
_entity.type
_entity.pdbx_description
1 polymer ?
#
loop_
_entity_poly.entity_id
_entity_poly.type
_entity_poly.pdbx_seq_one_letter_code
_entity_poly.pdbx_strand_id
1 'polypeptide(L)'
;MKYRQFNSKLNEYGFETYITSKFIEIYPAQVPENNFLTLTLRNNKAHIYKHRNEALTGQFFDRTVSSEWIISFCKHNSELAKNITNQTLQDRYQKLALEEEEKERIKQNQITARENAEKQRQYEIDKRAQYAGKQNSAVSLEDKSGYSHDARICTLCSGDGGVNECPKCEGTGWIR
;
A
#
# COMPACT_ATOMS: atom_id res chain seq x y z
N MET A 1 51.65 3.21 12.99
CA MET A 1 50.72 2.17 12.48
C MET A 1 50.12 2.64 11.16
N LYS A 2 50.04 1.78 10.12
CA LYS A 2 49.43 2.16 8.84
C LYS A 2 47.90 2.24 8.99
N TYR A 3 47.24 3.19 8.32
CA TYR A 3 45.78 3.41 8.40
C TYR A 3 44.96 2.12 8.25
N ARG A 4 45.28 1.28 7.26
CA ARG A 4 44.57 0.00 7.03
C ARG A 4 44.61 -0.94 8.24
N GLN A 5 45.73 -1.00 8.95
CA GLN A 5 45.88 -1.85 10.14
C GLN A 5 45.09 -1.29 11.32
N PHE A 6 45.05 0.03 11.46
CA PHE A 6 44.22 0.70 12.47
C PHE A 6 42.74 0.38 12.25
N ASN A 7 42.24 0.63 11.05
CA ASN A 7 40.83 0.41 10.72
C ASN A 7 40.44 -1.08 10.85
N SER A 8 41.30 -2.00 10.39
CA SER A 8 41.06 -3.44 10.54
C SER A 8 40.84 -3.85 12.00
N LYS A 9 41.66 -3.33 12.93
CA LYS A 9 41.50 -3.62 14.37
C LYS A 9 40.19 -3.08 14.93
N LEU A 10 39.76 -1.90 14.50
CA LEU A 10 38.52 -1.31 14.99
C LEU A 10 37.29 -2.07 14.47
N ASN A 11 37.35 -2.55 13.23
CA ASN A 11 36.33 -3.42 12.65
C ASN A 11 36.14 -4.72 13.45
N GLU A 12 37.23 -5.34 13.95
CA GLU A 12 37.16 -6.53 14.81
C GLU A 12 36.35 -6.28 16.10
N TYR A 13 36.36 -5.03 16.59
CA TYR A 13 35.60 -4.60 17.75
C TYR A 13 34.18 -4.12 17.43
N GLY A 14 33.73 -4.26 16.18
CA GLY A 14 32.39 -3.86 15.76
C GLY A 14 32.24 -2.36 15.49
N PHE A 15 33.35 -1.69 15.17
CA PHE A 15 33.34 -0.26 14.83
C PHE A 15 33.71 -0.02 13.37
N GLU A 16 33.10 0.97 12.77
CA GLU A 16 33.53 1.58 11.52
C GLU A 16 34.18 2.94 11.82
N THR A 17 35.18 3.30 11.03
CA THR A 17 35.81 4.63 11.15
C THR A 17 35.77 5.41 9.85
N TYR A 18 35.54 6.71 10.00
CA TYR A 18 35.65 7.70 8.95
C TYR A 18 36.79 8.65 9.30
N ILE A 19 37.82 8.69 8.47
CA ILE A 19 39.00 9.53 8.70
C ILE A 19 39.13 10.55 7.58
N THR A 20 39.20 11.82 7.95
CA THR A 20 39.51 12.95 7.08
C THR A 20 40.84 13.58 7.50
N SER A 21 41.28 14.61 6.77
CA SER A 21 42.46 15.39 7.16
C SER A 21 42.27 16.13 8.50
N LYS A 22 41.03 16.31 8.96
CA LYS A 22 40.70 17.11 10.15
C LYS A 22 40.09 16.29 11.28
N PHE A 23 39.48 15.15 10.98
CA PHE A 23 38.68 14.40 11.95
C PHE A 23 38.89 12.89 11.83
N ILE A 24 38.71 12.19 12.95
CA ILE A 24 38.49 10.76 13.03
C ILE A 24 37.15 10.57 13.72
N GLU A 25 36.20 9.93 13.05
CA GLU A 25 34.89 9.60 13.59
C GLU A 25 34.76 8.08 13.70
N ILE A 26 34.21 7.62 14.81
CA ILE A 26 34.10 6.20 15.16
C ILE A 26 32.65 5.90 15.52
N TYR A 27 32.09 4.90 14.85
CA TYR A 27 30.69 4.48 14.96
C TYR A 27 30.61 2.98 15.17
N PRO A 28 29.58 2.45 15.86
CA PRO A 28 29.21 1.05 15.73
C PRO A 28 28.96 0.73 14.26
N ALA A 29 29.38 -0.45 13.82
CA ALA A 29 29.27 -0.86 12.43
C ALA A 29 27.81 -0.77 11.95
N GLN A 30 27.60 -0.25 10.74
CA GLN A 30 26.29 -0.08 10.10
C GLN A 30 25.29 0.85 10.83
N VAL A 31 25.75 1.60 11.85
CA VAL A 31 24.93 2.53 12.65
C VAL A 31 25.62 3.92 12.74
N PRO A 32 25.72 4.66 11.61
CA PRO A 32 26.38 5.97 11.55
C PRO A 32 25.70 7.04 12.42
N GLU A 33 24.43 6.86 12.77
CA GLU A 33 23.69 7.76 13.66
C GLU A 33 24.24 7.76 15.10
N ASN A 34 24.98 6.72 15.50
CA ASN A 34 25.44 6.54 16.87
C ASN A 34 26.94 6.81 17.01
N ASN A 35 27.33 8.09 16.96
CA ASN A 35 28.74 8.49 17.09
C ASN A 35 29.29 8.16 18.49
N PHE A 36 30.29 7.28 18.54
CA PHE A 36 30.93 6.85 19.79
C PHE A 36 32.09 7.75 20.19
N LEU A 37 32.84 8.24 19.21
CA LEU A 37 34.00 9.08 19.43
C LEU A 37 34.27 9.90 18.17
N THR A 38 34.44 11.21 18.36
CA THR A 38 34.96 12.12 17.34
C THR A 38 36.22 12.75 17.86
N LEU A 39 37.28 12.67 17.06
CA LEU A 39 38.58 13.27 17.34
C LEU A 39 38.87 14.34 16.30
N THR A 40 39.51 15.44 16.70
CA THR A 40 40.12 16.41 15.80
C THR A 40 41.61 16.12 15.65
N LEU A 41 42.13 16.29 14.43
CA LEU A 41 43.55 16.13 14.13
C LEU A 41 44.20 17.52 14.08
N ARG A 42 45.12 17.78 15.02
CA ARG A 42 45.87 19.04 15.12
C ARG A 42 47.34 18.72 15.35
N ASN A 43 48.24 19.28 14.56
CA ASN A 43 49.69 19.07 14.70
C ASN A 43 50.07 17.58 14.81
N ASN A 44 49.49 16.74 13.96
CA ASN A 44 49.66 15.27 13.96
C ASN A 44 49.25 14.56 15.27
N LYS A 45 48.45 15.21 16.12
CA LYS A 45 47.89 14.65 17.35
C LYS A 45 46.37 14.58 17.25
N ALA A 46 45.79 13.54 17.83
CA ALA A 46 44.35 13.37 17.92
C ALA A 46 43.85 13.93 19.26
N HIS A 47 42.83 14.79 19.21
CA HIS A 47 42.21 15.43 20.37
C HIS A 47 40.74 15.07 20.44
N ILE A 48 40.24 14.71 21.62
CA ILE A 48 38.81 14.37 21.79
C ILE A 48 37.96 15.62 21.54
N TYR A 49 37.07 15.54 20.56
CA TYR A 49 36.10 16.59 20.25
C TYR A 49 34.71 16.23 20.77
N LYS A 50 34.28 14.99 20.55
CA LYS A 50 33.01 14.45 21.05
C LYS A 50 33.22 13.03 21.54
N HIS A 51 32.59 12.70 22.66
CA HIS A 51 32.58 11.36 23.23
C HIS A 51 31.17 10.75 23.11
N ARG A 52 31.00 9.46 23.42
CA ARG A 52 29.71 8.74 23.33
C ARG A 52 28.54 9.37 24.08
N ASN A 53 28.79 10.29 25.01
CA ASN A 53 27.76 11.09 25.68
C ASN A 53 28.30 12.45 26.10
N GLU A 54 27.39 13.38 26.43
CA GLU A 54 27.71 14.77 26.79
C GLU A 54 28.57 14.87 28.07
N ALA A 55 28.29 14.05 29.09
CA ALA A 55 29.04 14.07 30.35
C ALA A 55 30.53 13.74 30.14
N LEU A 56 30.81 12.67 29.37
CA LEU A 56 32.18 12.27 29.03
C LEU A 56 32.81 13.27 28.06
N THR A 57 32.02 13.87 27.16
CA THR A 57 32.52 14.95 26.29
C THR A 57 33.05 16.09 27.15
N GLY A 58 32.28 16.60 28.11
CA GLY A 58 32.74 17.66 29.02
C GLY A 58 33.98 17.28 29.83
N GLN A 59 34.10 16.02 30.26
CA GLN A 59 35.24 15.55 31.07
C GLN A 59 36.55 15.41 30.27
N PHE A 60 36.45 14.98 29.01
CA PHE A 60 37.59 14.58 28.19
C PHE A 60 37.86 15.50 26.99
N PHE A 61 37.07 16.55 26.80
CA PHE A 61 37.22 17.50 25.71
C PHE A 61 38.66 18.02 25.58
N ASP A 62 39.12 18.12 24.33
CA ASP A 62 40.44 18.58 23.88
C ASP A 62 41.65 17.76 24.39
N ARG A 63 41.42 16.70 25.18
CA ARG A 63 42.51 15.81 25.61
C ARG A 63 43.12 15.09 24.43
N THR A 64 44.45 15.06 24.41
CA THR A 64 45.21 14.31 23.42
C THR A 64 45.16 12.81 23.72
N VAL A 65 44.94 12.02 22.68
CA VAL A 65 44.90 10.54 22.76
C VAL A 65 45.83 9.91 21.73
N SER A 66 46.41 8.76 22.09
CA SER A 66 47.22 7.94 21.18
C SER A 66 46.36 6.95 20.40
N SER A 67 46.93 6.35 19.35
CA SER A 67 46.28 5.25 18.62
C SER A 67 45.97 4.05 19.51
N GLU A 68 46.85 3.74 20.45
CA GLU A 68 46.73 2.63 21.41
C GLU A 68 45.57 2.88 22.38
N TRP A 69 45.39 4.14 22.79
CA TRP A 69 44.25 4.54 23.60
C TRP A 69 42.93 4.35 22.84
N ILE A 70 42.87 4.77 21.56
CA ILE A 70 41.68 4.63 20.73
C ILE A 70 41.32 3.14 20.53
N ILE A 71 42.32 2.30 20.25
CA ILE A 71 42.11 0.85 20.13
C ILE A 71 41.58 0.26 21.45
N SER A 72 42.17 0.65 22.58
CA SER A 72 41.75 0.17 23.90
C SER A 72 40.33 0.62 24.24
N PHE A 73 39.98 1.86 23.89
CA PHE A 73 38.63 2.40 24.02
C PHE A 73 37.63 1.57 23.20
N CYS A 74 37.89 1.32 21.92
CA CYS A 74 37.01 0.51 21.09
C CYS A 74 36.90 -0.94 21.60
N LYS A 75 38.02 -1.55 22.00
CA LYS A 75 38.00 -2.90 22.60
C LYS A 75 37.11 -2.97 23.83
N HIS A 76 37.23 -2.01 24.75
CA HIS A 76 36.42 -1.93 25.97
C HIS A 76 34.93 -1.74 25.68
N ASN A 77 34.59 -1.05 24.60
CA ASN A 77 33.20 -0.76 24.20
C ASN A 77 32.64 -1.75 23.15
N SER A 78 33.37 -2.82 22.83
CA SER A 78 33.05 -3.70 21.70
C SER A 78 31.71 -4.43 21.87
N GLU A 79 31.41 -4.94 23.06
CA GLU A 79 30.12 -5.60 23.34
C GLU A 79 28.95 -4.62 23.19
N LEU A 80 29.10 -3.41 23.73
CA LEU A 80 28.07 -2.37 23.61
C LEU A 80 27.83 -1.99 22.14
N ALA A 81 28.89 -1.81 21.35
CA ALA A 81 28.76 -1.50 19.93
C ALA A 81 28.06 -2.62 19.16
N LYS A 82 28.44 -3.88 19.38
CA LYS A 82 27.80 -5.04 18.75
C LYS A 82 26.33 -5.15 19.13
N ASN A 83 25.98 -4.90 20.40
CA ASN A 83 24.60 -4.92 20.85
C ASN A 83 23.77 -3.81 20.17
N ILE A 84 24.31 -2.60 20.06
CA ILE A 84 23.68 -1.50 19.34
C ILE A 84 23.46 -1.86 17.86
N THR A 85 24.48 -2.40 17.19
CA THR A 85 24.37 -2.84 15.79
C THR A 85 23.29 -3.90 15.64
N ASN A 86 23.29 -4.94 16.47
CA ASN A 86 22.32 -6.02 16.41
C ASN A 86 20.88 -5.52 16.64
N GLN A 87 20.67 -4.69 17.66
CA GLN A 87 19.35 -4.11 17.93
C GLN A 87 18.86 -3.25 16.76
N THR A 88 19.72 -2.37 16.25
CA THR A 88 19.37 -1.48 15.14
C THR A 88 19.03 -2.27 13.88
N LEU A 89 19.76 -3.35 13.60
CA LEU A 89 19.46 -4.23 12.48
C LEU A 89 18.13 -4.96 12.67
N GLN A 90 17.87 -5.49 13.87
CA GLN A 90 16.59 -6.14 14.20
C GLN A 90 15.41 -5.17 14.00
N ASP A 91 15.52 -3.94 14.51
CA ASP A 91 14.49 -2.91 14.37
C ASP A 91 14.25 -2.56 12.90
N ARG A 92 15.32 -2.44 12.09
CA ARG A 92 15.22 -2.21 10.64
C ARG A 92 14.52 -3.36 9.92
N TYR A 93 14.85 -4.60 10.23
CA TYR A 93 14.20 -5.78 9.63
C TYR A 93 12.71 -5.86 10.00
N GLN A 94 12.36 -5.61 11.26
CA GLN A 94 10.96 -5.60 11.71
C GLN A 94 10.16 -4.52 10.99
N LYS A 95 10.73 -3.31 10.85
CA LYS A 95 10.08 -2.21 10.13
C LYS A 95 9.84 -2.57 8.66
N LEU A 96 10.82 -3.15 7.98
CA LEU A 96 10.67 -3.56 6.59
C LEU A 96 9.60 -4.63 6.40
N ALA A 97 9.53 -5.61 7.31
CA ALA A 97 8.49 -6.65 7.28
C ALA A 97 7.09 -6.05 7.44
N LEU A 98 6.90 -5.11 8.36
CA LEU A 98 5.61 -4.40 8.55
C LEU A 98 5.23 -3.56 7.31
N GLU A 99 6.20 -2.89 6.68
CA GLU A 99 5.95 -2.13 5.46
C GLU A 99 5.58 -3.02 4.27
N GLU A 100 6.12 -4.24 4.21
CA GLU A 100 5.78 -5.22 3.19
C GLU A 100 4.37 -5.80 3.40
N GLU A 101 4.04 -6.20 4.62
CA GLU A 101 2.70 -6.67 5.01
C GLU A 101 1.63 -5.60 4.72
N GLU A 102 1.92 -4.33 5.03
CA GLU A 102 1.03 -3.22 4.73
C GLU A 102 0.79 -3.07 3.21
N LYS A 103 1.86 -3.17 2.41
CA LYS A 103 1.75 -3.09 0.94
C LYS A 103 0.93 -4.25 0.38
N GLU A 104 1.09 -5.46 0.90
CA GLU A 104 0.28 -6.61 0.51
C GLU A 104 -1.18 -6.42 0.89
N ARG A 105 -1.46 -5.94 2.10
CA ARG A 105 -2.83 -5.62 2.55
C ARG A 105 -3.50 -4.59 1.64
N ILE A 106 -2.79 -3.52 1.28
CA ILE A 106 -3.30 -2.49 0.36
C ILE A 106 -3.59 -3.10 -1.02
N LYS A 107 -2.68 -3.92 -1.56
CA LYS A 107 -2.91 -4.60 -2.85
C LYS A 107 -4.13 -5.52 -2.79
N GLN A 108 -4.27 -6.30 -1.72
CA GLN A 108 -5.40 -7.21 -1.56
C GLN A 108 -6.73 -6.45 -1.47
N ASN A 109 -6.77 -5.37 -0.69
CA ASN A 109 -7.95 -4.50 -0.59
C ASN A 109 -8.33 -3.89 -1.94
N GLN A 110 -7.36 -3.50 -2.76
CA GLN A 110 -7.61 -2.98 -4.12
C GLN A 110 -8.19 -4.06 -5.05
N ILE A 111 -7.70 -5.30 -4.98
CA ILE A 111 -8.22 -6.42 -5.75
C ILE A 111 -9.67 -6.70 -5.34
N THR A 112 -9.93 -6.86 -4.05
CA THR A 112 -11.29 -7.10 -3.53
C THR A 112 -12.27 -5.97 -3.89
N ALA A 113 -11.83 -4.72 -3.83
CA ALA A 113 -12.66 -3.59 -4.24
C ALA A 113 -13.03 -3.64 -5.74
N ARG A 114 -12.09 -4.04 -6.61
CA ARG A 114 -12.33 -4.21 -8.05
C ARG A 114 -13.31 -5.36 -8.32
N GLU A 115 -13.10 -6.51 -7.68
CA GLU A 115 -13.98 -7.67 -7.81
C GLU A 115 -15.42 -7.35 -7.36
N ASN A 116 -15.57 -6.65 -6.24
CA ASN A 116 -16.89 -6.24 -5.75
C ASN A 116 -17.57 -5.25 -6.70
N ALA A 117 -16.83 -4.28 -7.24
CA ALA A 117 -17.34 -3.35 -8.24
C ALA A 117 -17.77 -4.07 -9.54
N GLU A 118 -17.03 -5.10 -9.96
CA GLU A 118 -17.37 -5.91 -11.13
C GLU A 118 -18.62 -6.76 -10.91
N LYS A 119 -18.74 -7.43 -9.75
CA LYS A 119 -19.96 -8.16 -9.37
C LYS A 119 -21.19 -7.25 -9.35
N GLN A 120 -21.04 -6.03 -8.83
CA GLN A 120 -22.13 -5.06 -8.81
C GLN A 120 -22.53 -4.62 -10.23
N ARG A 121 -21.57 -4.36 -11.11
CA ARG A 121 -21.84 -4.07 -12.53
C ARG A 121 -22.58 -5.22 -13.22
N GLN A 122 -22.15 -6.46 -12.99
CA GLN A 122 -22.81 -7.62 -13.59
C GLN A 122 -24.26 -7.77 -13.10
N TYR A 123 -24.48 -7.61 -11.79
CA TYR A 123 -25.82 -7.63 -11.21
C TYR A 123 -26.74 -6.56 -11.84
N GLU A 124 -26.24 -5.35 -12.08
CA GLU A 124 -27.00 -4.30 -12.74
C GLU A 124 -27.31 -4.62 -14.21
N ILE A 125 -26.37 -5.21 -14.95
CA ILE A 125 -26.58 -5.67 -16.33
C ILE A 125 -27.67 -6.75 -16.37
N ASP A 126 -27.57 -7.77 -15.51
CA ASP A 126 -28.54 -8.87 -15.44
C ASP A 126 -29.94 -8.36 -15.09
N LYS A 127 -30.03 -7.44 -14.12
CA LYS A 127 -31.28 -6.77 -13.74
C LYS A 127 -31.90 -6.04 -14.94
N ARG A 128 -31.10 -5.27 -15.70
CA ARG A 128 -31.59 -4.57 -16.91
C ARG A 128 -32.06 -5.55 -17.99
N ALA A 129 -31.33 -6.63 -18.22
CA ALA A 129 -31.71 -7.66 -19.20
C ALA A 129 -33.06 -8.31 -18.85
N GLN A 130 -33.30 -8.60 -17.56
CA GLN A 130 -34.59 -9.13 -17.10
C GLN A 130 -35.77 -8.17 -17.36
N TYR A 131 -35.58 -6.86 -17.16
CA TYR A 131 -36.63 -5.87 -17.47
C TYR A 131 -36.89 -5.74 -18.97
N ALA A 132 -35.85 -5.78 -19.81
CA ALA A 132 -36.00 -5.74 -21.26
C ALA A 132 -36.74 -6.98 -21.81
N GLY A 133 -36.44 -8.17 -21.27
CA GLY A 133 -37.17 -9.40 -21.60
C GLY A 133 -38.65 -9.34 -21.24
N LYS A 134 -39.01 -8.72 -20.11
CA LYS A 134 -40.41 -8.51 -19.71
C LYS A 134 -41.15 -7.49 -20.59
N GLN A 135 -40.48 -6.44 -21.06
CA GLN A 135 -41.08 -5.48 -22.00
C GLN A 135 -41.37 -6.14 -23.36
N ASN A 136 -40.47 -6.98 -23.88
CA ASN A 136 -40.71 -7.71 -25.13
C ASN A 136 -41.82 -8.77 -24.99
N SER A 137 -41.97 -9.40 -23.83
CA SER A 137 -43.10 -10.31 -23.54
C SER A 137 -44.43 -9.59 -23.33
N ALA A 138 -44.42 -8.34 -22.86
CA ALA A 138 -45.62 -7.50 -22.76
C ALA A 138 -46.08 -6.98 -24.14
N VAL A 139 -45.14 -6.60 -25.02
CA VAL A 139 -45.46 -6.23 -26.40
C VAL A 139 -46.02 -7.42 -27.19
N SER A 140 -45.60 -8.66 -26.91
CA SER A 140 -46.17 -9.86 -27.56
C SER A 140 -47.54 -10.30 -26.99
N LEU A 141 -48.03 -9.67 -25.92
CA LEU A 141 -49.37 -9.90 -25.36
C LEU A 141 -50.40 -8.84 -25.79
N GLU A 142 -49.97 -7.69 -26.30
CA GLU A 142 -50.88 -6.68 -26.87
C GLU A 142 -51.28 -6.98 -28.33
N ASP A 143 -50.59 -7.89 -29.03
CA ASP A 143 -51.00 -8.41 -30.35
C ASP A 143 -52.01 -9.58 -30.29
N LYS A 144 -52.56 -9.86 -29.10
CA LYS A 144 -53.74 -10.72 -28.93
C LYS A 144 -54.97 -9.90 -28.56
N SER A 145 -55.19 -8.77 -29.24
CA SER A 145 -56.55 -8.26 -29.36
C SER A 145 -57.34 -9.28 -30.19
N GLY A 146 -58.29 -9.95 -29.52
CA GLY A 146 -59.01 -11.11 -30.02
C GLY A 146 -59.93 -10.80 -31.18
N TYR A 147 -59.38 -10.66 -32.38
CA TYR A 147 -60.14 -10.54 -33.60
C TYR A 147 -59.61 -11.55 -34.62
N SER A 148 -60.48 -12.47 -35.05
CA SER A 148 -60.18 -13.30 -36.22
C SER A 148 -60.09 -12.38 -37.44
N HIS A 149 -59.27 -12.76 -38.43
CA HIS A 149 -59.05 -11.96 -39.64
C HIS A 149 -60.34 -11.65 -40.42
N ASP A 150 -61.43 -12.37 -40.13
CA ASP A 150 -62.76 -12.23 -40.76
C ASP A 150 -63.83 -11.62 -39.82
N ALA A 151 -63.46 -11.16 -38.62
CA ALA A 151 -64.41 -10.57 -37.69
C ALA A 151 -64.91 -9.21 -38.20
N ARG A 152 -66.19 -9.12 -38.57
CA ARG A 152 -66.82 -7.86 -38.98
C ARG A 152 -67.18 -7.05 -37.74
N ILE A 153 -66.51 -5.91 -37.55
CA ILE A 153 -66.76 -5.03 -36.40
C ILE A 153 -67.96 -4.12 -36.68
N CYS A 154 -68.90 -4.00 -35.74
CA CYS A 154 -70.00 -3.04 -35.85
C CYS A 154 -69.47 -1.61 -35.74
N THR A 155 -69.66 -0.79 -36.76
CA THR A 155 -69.13 0.59 -36.84
C THR A 155 -69.80 1.58 -35.88
N LEU A 156 -71.01 1.27 -35.39
CA LEU A 156 -71.75 2.15 -34.48
C LEU A 156 -71.37 1.98 -33.01
N CYS A 157 -71.02 0.77 -32.58
CA CYS A 157 -70.78 0.47 -31.16
C CYS A 157 -69.45 -0.23 -30.87
N SER A 158 -68.63 -0.46 -31.91
CA SER A 158 -67.33 -1.16 -31.83
C SER A 158 -67.41 -2.53 -31.13
N GLY A 159 -68.58 -3.17 -31.21
CA GLY A 159 -68.85 -4.46 -30.58
C GLY A 159 -68.41 -5.63 -31.47
N ASP A 160 -68.02 -6.73 -30.83
CA ASP A 160 -67.53 -7.94 -31.47
C ASP A 160 -68.62 -8.62 -32.31
N GLY A 161 -68.40 -8.74 -33.62
CA GLY A 161 -69.37 -9.25 -34.60
C GLY A 161 -69.25 -10.75 -34.84
N GLY A 162 -69.17 -11.52 -33.76
CA GLY A 162 -69.16 -12.99 -33.79
C GLY A 162 -70.55 -13.63 -33.98
N VAL A 163 -71.61 -12.83 -34.18
CA VAL A 163 -72.99 -13.29 -34.32
C VAL A 163 -73.71 -12.40 -35.36
N ASN A 164 -74.60 -12.99 -36.17
CA ASN A 164 -75.31 -12.31 -37.27
C ASN A 164 -76.15 -11.09 -36.85
N GLU A 165 -76.30 -10.83 -35.54
CA GLU A 165 -77.01 -9.69 -34.99
C GLU A 165 -76.19 -9.09 -33.84
N CYS A 166 -75.93 -7.77 -33.90
CA CYS A 166 -75.28 -7.07 -32.81
C CYS A 166 -76.31 -6.74 -31.71
N PRO A 167 -76.17 -7.24 -30.47
CA PRO A 167 -77.16 -7.06 -29.40
C PRO A 167 -77.24 -5.62 -28.85
N LYS A 168 -76.24 -4.78 -29.14
CA LYS A 168 -76.25 -3.37 -28.73
C LYS A 168 -76.95 -2.43 -29.70
N CYS A 169 -77.10 -2.82 -30.97
CA CYS A 169 -77.76 -2.00 -31.99
C CYS A 169 -78.86 -2.78 -32.74
N GLU A 170 -79.34 -3.89 -32.17
CA GLU A 170 -80.41 -4.74 -32.72
C GLU A 170 -80.22 -5.10 -34.21
N GLY A 171 -78.97 -5.30 -34.64
CA GLY A 171 -78.65 -5.63 -36.04
C GLY A 171 -78.82 -4.49 -37.07
N THR A 172 -79.04 -3.24 -36.65
CA THR A 172 -79.19 -2.10 -37.59
C THR A 172 -77.87 -1.49 -38.08
N GLY A 173 -76.74 -1.87 -37.48
CA GLY A 173 -75.40 -1.35 -37.81
C GLY A 173 -74.72 -2.00 -39.01
N TRP A 174 -75.39 -2.88 -39.76
CA TRP A 174 -74.85 -3.48 -40.97
C TRP A 174 -75.12 -2.56 -42.17
N ILE A 175 -74.08 -1.87 -42.65
CA ILE A 175 -74.11 -1.27 -43.98
C ILE A 175 -73.88 -2.42 -44.97
N ARG A 176 -74.83 -2.64 -45.89
CA ARG A 176 -74.66 -3.60 -47.00
C ARG A 176 -73.62 -3.12 -47.99
#